data_AF-A0A5C9EHX6-F1
#
_entry.id   AF-A0A5C9EHX6-F1
#
_cell.length_a   1.000
_cell.length_b   1.000
_cell.length_c   1.000
_cell.angle_alpha   90.00
_cell.angle_beta   90.00
_cell.angle_gamma   90.00
#
_symmetry.space_group_name_H-M   'P 1'
#
loop_
_entity.id
_entity.type
_entity.pdbx_description
1 polymer ?
#
loop_
_entity_poly.entity_id
_entity_poly.type
_entity_poly.pdbx_seq_one_letter_code
_entity_poly.pdbx_strand_id
1 'polypeptide(L)'
;MPRGRKARSAPETAPDPLDEYSMWDKRVASVFLYATIIASIFIASGMWALIIERLIISGLWFDIIGWNIWLQIALWAGIITGHLIIIVLFYTLFRGGTLKICRVIFKDRKVAKKYEDFDTLRWIIGVAVLGGLLTIFFLLVGLVPPFLGLIGDFFIFMFGHFEIWRWLLDLGIFILIILGIFFAVLYFWNHGVYYVVKNIKQIEEEIEVDERIKEEQLKDADEKTLRKVYKKDTGKRATYKGKETKGYLEWKKKHGLK
;
A
#
# COMPACT_ATOMS: atom_id res chain seq x y z
N MET A 1 27.07 44.50 -33.53
CA MET A 1 26.63 43.78 -32.32
C MET A 1 26.57 42.29 -32.64
N PRO A 2 27.29 41.42 -31.92
CA PRO A 2 27.25 39.98 -32.18
C PRO A 2 25.88 39.44 -31.73
N ARG A 3 25.16 38.77 -32.64
CA ARG A 3 23.90 38.08 -32.34
C ARG A 3 24.22 36.92 -31.41
N GLY A 4 23.85 37.06 -30.14
CA GLY A 4 23.98 36.00 -29.15
C GLY A 4 23.29 34.73 -29.66
N ARG A 5 24.05 33.63 -29.76
CA ARG A 5 23.49 32.31 -30.05
C ARG A 5 22.47 32.00 -28.95
N LYS A 6 21.20 31.81 -29.32
CA LYS A 6 20.18 31.26 -28.41
C LYS A 6 20.75 29.95 -27.84
N ALA A 7 20.79 29.86 -26.51
CA ALA A 7 21.12 28.62 -25.82
C ALA A 7 20.20 27.52 -26.36
N ARG A 8 20.78 26.39 -26.79
CA ARG A 8 19.99 25.24 -27.23
C ARG A 8 19.21 24.77 -26.01
N SER A 9 17.89 24.97 -26.04
CA SER A 9 16.99 24.32 -25.07
C SER A 9 17.19 22.82 -25.18
N ALA A 10 17.33 22.15 -24.03
CA ALA A 10 17.36 20.71 -24.02
C ALA A 10 16.08 20.16 -24.68
N PRO A 11 16.17 19.06 -25.44
CA PRO A 11 14.99 18.41 -25.99
C PRO A 11 14.04 18.04 -24.83
N GLU A 12 12.75 18.29 -25.01
CA GLU A 12 11.72 17.88 -24.07
C GLU A 12 11.70 16.35 -23.99
N THR A 13 12.48 15.79 -23.07
CA THR A 13 12.35 14.39 -22.68
C THR A 13 10.99 14.20 -22.03
N ALA A 14 10.26 13.16 -22.46
CA ALA A 14 9.04 12.74 -21.78
C ALA A 14 9.33 12.57 -20.27
N PRO A 15 8.45 13.07 -19.38
CA PRO A 15 8.66 12.97 -17.95
C PRO A 15 8.82 11.50 -17.53
N ASP A 16 9.77 11.23 -16.63
CA ASP A 16 9.96 9.88 -16.11
C ASP A 16 8.66 9.47 -15.38
N PRO A 17 8.07 8.31 -15.66
CA PRO A 17 6.88 7.85 -14.94
C PRO A 17 7.10 7.73 -13.41
N LEU A 18 8.34 7.67 -12.93
CA LEU A 18 8.65 7.79 -11.50
C LEU A 18 8.38 9.19 -10.94
N ASP A 19 8.40 10.25 -11.74
CA ASP A 19 8.22 11.64 -11.28
C ASP A 19 6.82 11.94 -10.75
N GLU A 20 5.86 11.05 -10.99
CA GLU A 20 4.54 11.11 -10.36
C GLU A 20 4.57 10.80 -8.84
N TYR A 21 5.61 10.10 -8.36
CA TYR A 21 5.75 9.65 -6.98
C TYR A 21 6.67 10.58 -6.16
N SER A 22 6.41 10.69 -4.85
CA SER A 22 7.25 11.50 -3.98
C SER A 22 8.64 10.87 -3.78
N MET A 23 9.63 11.68 -3.39
CA MET A 23 10.97 11.18 -3.05
C MET A 23 10.93 10.16 -1.90
N TRP A 24 9.96 10.30 -0.98
CA TRP A 24 9.79 9.35 0.12
C TRP A 24 9.24 8.01 -0.39
N ASP A 25 8.22 8.03 -1.26
CA ASP A 25 7.66 6.82 -1.87
C ASP A 25 8.71 6.06 -2.69
N LYS A 26 9.51 6.79 -3.48
CA LYS A 26 10.65 6.24 -4.23
C LYS A 26 11.66 5.57 -3.29
N ARG A 27 11.99 6.20 -2.15
CA ARG A 27 12.91 5.63 -1.16
C ARG A 27 12.34 4.36 -0.52
N VAL A 28 11.08 4.38 -0.09
CA VAL A 28 10.41 3.20 0.51
C VAL A 28 10.41 2.05 -0.49
N ALA A 29 9.97 2.29 -1.74
CA ALA A 29 9.97 1.27 -2.78
C ALA A 29 11.37 0.73 -3.09
N SER A 30 12.39 1.59 -3.07
CA SER A 30 13.79 1.17 -3.27
C SER A 30 14.28 0.31 -2.10
N VAL A 31 13.92 0.65 -0.86
CA VAL A 31 14.26 -0.16 0.33
C VAL A 31 13.62 -1.56 0.22
N PHE A 32 12.34 -1.66 -0.14
CA PHE A 32 11.70 -2.95 -0.37
C PHE A 32 12.42 -3.75 -1.45
N LEU A 33 12.80 -3.11 -2.55
CA LEU A 33 13.51 -3.76 -3.64
C LEU A 33 14.87 -4.30 -3.18
N TYR A 34 15.68 -3.47 -2.53
CA TYR A 34 17.01 -3.87 -2.04
C TYR A 34 16.94 -4.94 -0.96
N ALA A 35 16.00 -4.83 -0.03
CA ALA A 35 15.82 -5.84 1.00
C ALA A 35 15.37 -7.18 0.40
N THR A 36 14.52 -7.16 -0.62
CA THR A 36 14.12 -8.36 -1.37
C THR A 36 15.32 -8.96 -2.12
N ILE A 37 16.20 -8.14 -2.69
CA ILE A 37 17.45 -8.58 -3.34
C ILE A 37 18.35 -9.30 -2.33
N ILE A 38 18.61 -8.67 -1.19
CA ILE A 38 19.48 -9.23 -0.15
C ILE A 38 18.91 -10.56 0.35
N ALA A 39 17.61 -10.61 0.62
CA ALA A 39 16.94 -11.84 1.04
C ALA A 39 17.03 -12.94 -0.02
N SER A 40 16.86 -12.59 -1.30
CA SER A 40 16.99 -13.54 -2.42
C SER A 40 18.42 -14.09 -2.55
N ILE A 41 19.44 -13.24 -2.33
CA ILE A 41 20.85 -13.67 -2.34
C ILE A 41 21.11 -14.67 -1.20
N PHE A 42 20.60 -14.39 0.01
CA PHE A 42 20.73 -15.31 1.14
C PHE A 42 20.03 -16.64 0.89
N ILE A 43 18.82 -16.64 0.35
CA ILE A 43 18.09 -17.87 -0.02
C ILE A 43 18.86 -18.65 -1.09
N ALA A 44 19.32 -17.99 -2.16
CA ALA A 44 20.07 -18.64 -3.22
C ALA A 44 21.36 -19.26 -2.68
N SER A 45 22.10 -18.52 -1.86
CA SER A 45 23.37 -18.98 -1.27
C SER A 45 23.15 -20.15 -0.32
N GLY A 46 22.15 -20.06 0.55
CA GLY A 46 21.76 -21.15 1.46
C GLY A 46 21.30 -22.40 0.70
N MET A 47 20.54 -22.23 -0.39
CA MET A 47 20.08 -23.34 -1.22
C MET A 47 21.25 -24.07 -1.90
N TRP A 48 22.22 -23.34 -2.45
CA TRP A 48 23.43 -23.95 -3.01
C TRP A 48 24.22 -24.72 -1.98
N ALA A 49 24.40 -24.14 -0.80
CA ALA A 49 25.12 -24.78 0.27
C ALA A 49 24.44 -26.07 0.75
N LEU A 50 23.10 -26.09 0.88
CA LEU A 50 22.34 -27.29 1.19
C LEU A 50 22.47 -28.37 0.12
N ILE A 51 22.49 -27.99 -1.16
CA ILE A 51 22.69 -28.94 -2.27
C ILE A 51 24.09 -29.57 -2.16
N ILE A 52 25.13 -28.75 -1.95
CA ILE A 52 26.52 -29.22 -1.82
C ILE A 52 26.66 -30.14 -0.61
N GLU A 53 26.14 -29.74 0.55
CA GLU A 53 26.16 -30.55 1.76
C GLU A 53 25.49 -31.90 1.54
N ARG A 54 24.30 -31.92 0.92
CA ARG A 54 23.59 -33.16 0.64
C ARG A 54 24.33 -34.05 -0.36
N LEU A 55 25.01 -33.47 -1.35
CA LEU A 55 25.88 -34.21 -2.26
C LEU A 55 27.07 -34.85 -1.54
N ILE A 56 27.66 -34.15 -0.56
CA ILE A 56 28.77 -34.67 0.24
C ILE A 56 28.29 -35.80 1.16
N ILE A 57 27.22 -35.59 1.92
CA ILE A 57 26.69 -36.57 2.88
C ILE A 57 26.21 -37.85 2.18
N SER A 58 25.61 -37.73 0.99
CA SER A 58 25.15 -38.89 0.22
C SER A 58 26.29 -39.68 -0.44
N GLY A 59 27.54 -39.22 -0.37
CA GLY A 59 28.68 -39.82 -1.05
C GLY A 59 28.73 -39.54 -2.56
N LEU A 60 27.65 -39.00 -3.15
CA LEU A 60 27.56 -38.65 -4.57
C LEU A 60 28.65 -37.67 -5.01
N TRP A 61 29.15 -36.84 -4.09
CA TRP A 61 30.27 -35.94 -4.35
C TRP A 61 31.52 -36.69 -4.82
N PHE A 62 31.84 -37.82 -4.19
CA PHE A 62 32.99 -38.64 -4.57
C PHE A 62 32.75 -39.33 -5.91
N ASP A 63 31.52 -39.77 -6.18
CA ASP A 63 31.14 -40.34 -7.47
C ASP A 63 31.29 -39.32 -8.60
N ILE A 64 30.86 -38.07 -8.38
CA ILE A 64 30.99 -36.96 -9.36
C ILE A 64 32.46 -36.65 -9.64
N ILE A 65 33.33 -36.67 -8.63
CA ILE A 65 34.78 -36.50 -8.80
C ILE A 65 35.39 -37.68 -9.58
N GLY A 66 34.82 -38.88 -9.45
CA GLY A 66 35.23 -40.06 -10.22
C GLY A 66 34.77 -40.05 -11.69
N TRP A 67 33.85 -39.14 -12.08
CA TRP A 67 33.38 -39.06 -13.45
C TRP A 67 34.46 -38.58 -14.41
N ASN A 68 34.28 -38.89 -15.70
CA ASN A 68 35.13 -38.34 -16.75
C ASN A 68 35.15 -36.80 -16.71
N ILE A 69 36.33 -36.21 -16.93
CA ILE A 69 36.52 -34.75 -16.88
C ILE A 69 35.54 -33.97 -17.78
N TRP A 70 35.13 -34.54 -18.91
CA TRP A 70 34.14 -33.92 -19.79
C TRP A 70 32.75 -33.82 -19.16
N LEU A 71 32.34 -34.84 -18.38
CA LEU A 71 31.07 -34.82 -17.64
C LEU A 71 31.13 -33.81 -16.49
N GLN A 72 32.27 -33.69 -15.80
CA GLN A 72 32.46 -32.66 -14.78
C GLN A 72 32.37 -31.26 -15.37
N ILE A 73 33.04 -31.01 -16.50
CA ILE A 73 32.95 -29.73 -17.21
C ILE A 73 31.51 -29.44 -17.63
N ALA A 74 30.78 -30.44 -18.17
CA ALA A 74 29.38 -30.28 -18.55
C ALA A 74 28.48 -29.94 -17.35
N LEU A 75 28.70 -30.57 -16.19
CA LEU A 75 27.99 -30.29 -14.95
C LEU A 75 28.25 -28.84 -14.48
N TRP A 76 29.51 -28.42 -14.41
CA TRP A 76 29.87 -27.05 -14.03
C TRP A 76 29.33 -26.01 -15.00
N ALA A 77 29.42 -26.27 -16.30
CA ALA A 77 28.83 -25.42 -17.33
C ALA A 77 27.31 -25.30 -17.13
N GLY A 78 26.61 -26.41 -16.88
CA GLY A 78 25.18 -26.40 -16.58
C GLY A 78 24.83 -25.59 -15.33
N ILE A 79 25.61 -25.73 -14.26
CA ILE A 79 25.46 -24.95 -13.03
C ILE A 79 25.63 -23.45 -13.31
N ILE A 80 26.70 -23.06 -14.02
CA ILE A 80 26.99 -21.66 -14.36
C ILE A 80 25.89 -21.08 -15.26
N THR A 81 25.46 -21.82 -16.28
CA THR A 81 24.38 -21.40 -17.17
C THR A 81 23.07 -21.25 -16.41
N GLY A 82 22.71 -22.19 -15.53
CA GLY A 82 21.53 -22.10 -14.68
C GLY A 82 21.54 -20.85 -13.79
N HIS A 83 22.68 -20.54 -13.17
CA HIS A 83 22.84 -19.31 -12.38
C HIS A 83 22.70 -18.05 -13.22
N LEU A 84 23.33 -17.99 -14.39
CA LEU A 84 23.23 -16.83 -15.26
C LEU A 84 21.78 -16.60 -15.71
N ILE A 85 21.03 -17.67 -16.01
CA ILE A 85 19.59 -17.57 -16.32
C ILE A 85 18.84 -16.99 -15.13
N ILE A 86 19.09 -17.45 -13.90
CA ILE A 86 18.47 -16.91 -12.68
C ILE A 86 18.79 -15.42 -12.54
N ILE A 87 20.05 -15.01 -12.71
CA ILE A 87 20.48 -13.60 -12.63
C ILE A 87 19.78 -12.76 -13.69
N VAL A 88 19.66 -13.25 -14.93
CA VAL A 88 18.96 -12.54 -16.01
C VAL A 88 17.47 -12.41 -15.70
N LEU A 89 16.81 -13.48 -15.22
CA LEU A 89 15.41 -13.43 -14.80
C LEU A 89 15.21 -12.40 -13.68
N PHE A 90 16.07 -12.41 -12.66
CA PHE A 90 16.08 -11.40 -11.62
C PHE A 90 16.26 -10.00 -12.20
N TYR A 91 17.26 -9.77 -13.06
CA TYR A 91 17.52 -8.47 -13.68
C TYR A 91 16.32 -7.95 -14.49
N THR A 92 15.67 -8.81 -15.28
CA THR A 92 14.47 -8.44 -16.04
C THR A 92 13.29 -8.11 -15.13
N LEU A 93 13.17 -8.79 -13.99
CA LEU A 93 12.19 -8.48 -12.95
C LEU A 93 12.51 -7.14 -12.26
N PHE A 94 13.80 -6.80 -12.13
CA PHE A 94 14.30 -5.55 -11.54
C PHE A 94 14.18 -4.31 -12.42
N ARG A 95 14.26 -4.42 -13.76
CA ARG A 95 14.30 -3.26 -14.69
C ARG A 95 13.08 -2.32 -14.62
N GLY A 96 12.05 -2.66 -13.85
CA GLY A 96 10.97 -1.76 -13.46
C GLY A 96 10.46 -2.00 -12.04
N GLY A 97 11.27 -2.64 -11.18
CA GLY A 97 10.86 -3.10 -9.85
C GLY A 97 10.39 -1.96 -8.96
N THR A 98 11.17 -0.88 -8.87
CA THR A 98 10.81 0.29 -8.05
C THR A 98 9.50 0.93 -8.53
N LEU A 99 9.32 1.08 -9.84
CA LEU A 99 8.09 1.64 -10.40
C LEU A 99 6.87 0.72 -10.20
N LYS A 100 7.04 -0.60 -10.33
CA LYS A 100 5.99 -1.58 -10.04
C LYS A 100 5.62 -1.57 -8.55
N ILE A 101 6.60 -1.57 -7.65
CA ILE A 101 6.37 -1.47 -6.20
C ILE A 101 5.68 -0.15 -5.87
N CYS A 102 6.14 0.97 -6.45
CA CYS A 102 5.47 2.25 -6.28
C CYS A 102 4.01 2.20 -6.71
N ARG A 103 3.72 1.66 -7.90
CA ARG A 103 2.35 1.56 -8.43
C ARG A 103 1.44 0.65 -7.61
N VAL A 104 1.99 -0.42 -7.03
CA VAL A 104 1.21 -1.36 -6.22
C VAL A 104 0.99 -0.83 -4.80
N ILE A 105 1.99 -0.21 -4.18
CA ILE A 105 1.88 0.31 -2.80
C ILE A 105 1.18 1.66 -2.77
N PHE A 106 1.53 2.56 -3.69
CA PHE A 106 1.08 3.94 -3.72
C PHE A 106 0.15 4.13 -4.92
N LYS A 107 -1.11 4.44 -4.64
CA LYS A 107 -2.11 4.74 -5.67
C LYS A 107 -1.87 6.12 -6.28
N ASP A 108 -2.27 6.30 -7.53
CA ASP A 108 -2.05 7.52 -8.34
C ASP A 108 -2.28 8.82 -7.55
N ARG A 109 -1.20 9.62 -7.43
CA ARG A 109 -1.19 10.90 -6.72
C ARG A 109 -2.22 11.90 -7.24
N LYS A 110 -2.56 11.83 -8.54
CA LYS A 110 -3.61 12.65 -9.16
C LYS A 110 -4.98 12.42 -8.53
N VAL A 111 -5.26 11.18 -8.12
CA VAL A 111 -6.49 10.82 -7.43
C VAL A 111 -6.43 11.24 -5.97
N ALA A 112 -5.29 11.05 -5.30
CA ALA A 112 -5.07 11.51 -3.92
C ALA A 112 -5.25 13.03 -3.76
N LYS A 113 -4.83 13.82 -4.77
CA LYS A 113 -4.97 15.28 -4.78
C LYS A 113 -6.43 15.77 -4.76
N LYS A 114 -7.39 14.97 -5.26
CA LYS A 114 -8.83 15.28 -5.17
C LYS A 114 -9.37 15.22 -3.72
N TYR A 115 -8.63 14.59 -2.81
CA TYR A 115 -9.02 14.32 -1.43
C TYR A 115 -8.00 14.89 -0.42
N GLU A 116 -7.15 15.83 -0.85
CA GLU A 116 -6.05 16.40 -0.06
C GLU A 116 -6.55 17.21 1.16
N ASP A 117 -7.77 17.76 1.09
CA ASP A 117 -8.38 18.54 2.20
C ASP A 117 -8.74 17.68 3.45
N PHE A 118 -8.60 16.35 3.37
CA PHE A 118 -8.98 15.41 4.43
C PHE A 118 -7.79 14.85 5.22
N ASP A 119 -6.68 15.59 5.34
CA ASP A 119 -5.50 15.12 6.08
C ASP A 119 -5.82 14.65 7.51
N THR A 120 -6.67 15.37 8.24
CA THR A 120 -7.08 14.96 9.60
C THR A 120 -7.86 13.65 9.59
N LEU A 121 -8.79 13.47 8.65
CA LEU A 121 -9.56 12.24 8.50
C LEU A 121 -8.64 11.06 8.09
N ARG A 122 -7.67 11.32 7.22
CA ARG A 122 -6.64 10.36 6.81
C ARG A 122 -5.85 9.85 8.02
N TRP A 123 -5.45 10.76 8.91
CA TRP A 123 -4.77 10.42 10.16
C TRP A 123 -5.67 9.64 11.13
N ILE A 124 -6.93 10.03 11.30
CA ILE A 124 -7.88 9.33 12.18
C ILE A 124 -8.13 7.90 11.69
N ILE A 125 -8.37 7.72 10.39
CA ILE A 125 -8.52 6.38 9.79
C ILE A 125 -7.22 5.60 9.95
N GLY A 126 -6.08 6.26 9.76
CA GLY A 126 -4.77 5.68 9.99
C GLY A 126 -4.62 5.13 11.42
N VAL A 127 -4.90 5.95 12.43
CA VAL A 127 -4.87 5.55 13.84
C VAL A 127 -5.85 4.41 14.11
N ALA A 128 -7.04 4.42 13.50
CA ALA A 128 -8.02 3.35 13.64
C ALA A 128 -7.54 2.02 13.04
N VAL A 129 -6.95 2.04 11.85
CA VAL A 129 -6.37 0.84 11.19
C VAL A 129 -5.20 0.31 12.02
N LEU A 130 -4.31 1.18 12.49
CA LEU A 130 -3.17 0.80 13.32
C LEU A 130 -3.65 0.21 14.65
N GLY A 131 -4.66 0.82 15.28
CA GLY A 131 -5.33 0.29 16.47
C GLY A 131 -5.95 -1.09 16.25
N GLY A 132 -6.60 -1.31 15.10
CA GLY A 132 -7.15 -2.60 14.70
C GLY A 132 -6.07 -3.66 14.49
N LEU A 133 -4.97 -3.32 13.80
CA LEU A 133 -3.81 -4.20 13.65
C LEU A 133 -3.18 -4.57 15.01
N LEU A 134 -3.05 -3.58 15.90
CA LEU A 134 -2.53 -3.78 17.25
C LEU A 134 -3.44 -4.72 18.05
N THR A 135 -4.77 -4.55 17.92
CA THR A 135 -5.75 -5.40 18.58
C THR A 135 -5.68 -6.82 18.06
N ILE A 136 -5.58 -7.03 16.74
CA ILE A 136 -5.37 -8.36 16.15
C ILE A 136 -4.06 -8.98 16.67
N PHE A 137 -2.97 -8.21 16.72
CA PHE A 137 -1.70 -8.67 17.25
C PHE A 137 -1.81 -9.13 18.71
N PHE A 138 -2.40 -8.32 19.60
CA PHE A 138 -2.59 -8.69 21.00
C PHE A 138 -3.60 -9.83 21.18
N LEU A 139 -4.61 -9.94 20.33
CA LEU A 139 -5.50 -11.10 20.29
C LEU A 139 -4.73 -12.36 19.91
N LEU A 140 -3.83 -12.32 18.92
CA LEU A 140 -2.98 -13.45 18.58
C LEU A 140 -2.07 -13.83 19.75
N VAL A 141 -1.45 -12.85 20.41
CA VAL A 141 -0.61 -13.09 21.60
C VAL A 141 -1.41 -13.71 22.75
N GLY A 142 -2.65 -13.27 22.98
CA GLY A 142 -3.49 -13.73 24.10
C GLY A 142 -4.26 -15.03 23.84
N LEU A 143 -4.71 -15.27 22.60
CA LEU A 143 -5.53 -16.42 22.23
C LEU A 143 -4.74 -17.59 21.66
N VAL A 144 -3.49 -17.37 21.24
CA VAL A 144 -2.59 -18.43 20.79
C VAL A 144 -1.50 -18.62 21.86
N PRO A 145 -1.73 -19.41 22.92
CA PRO A 145 -0.63 -19.95 23.71
C PRO A 145 0.15 -20.93 22.81
N PRO A 146 1.47 -20.82 22.56
CA PRO A 146 2.50 -19.91 23.06
C PRO A 146 3.08 -19.05 21.92
N PHE A 147 2.35 -18.05 21.41
CA PHE A 147 2.77 -17.30 20.22
C PHE A 147 4.12 -16.59 20.37
N LEU A 148 4.37 -15.95 21.52
CA LEU A 148 5.68 -15.38 21.83
C LEU A 148 6.74 -16.47 22.06
N GLY A 149 6.32 -17.62 22.60
CA GLY A 149 7.15 -18.82 22.70
C GLY A 149 7.58 -19.32 21.34
N LEU A 150 6.69 -19.40 20.35
CA LEU A 150 7.02 -19.80 18.98
C LEU A 150 8.08 -18.91 18.34
N ILE A 151 8.00 -17.60 18.56
CA ILE A 151 9.04 -16.66 18.07
C ILE A 151 10.36 -16.94 18.80
N GLY A 152 10.34 -17.05 20.12
CA GLY A 152 11.52 -17.36 20.93
C GLY A 152 12.16 -18.71 20.55
N ASP A 153 11.35 -19.76 20.46
CA ASP A 153 11.73 -21.11 20.07
C ASP A 153 12.27 -21.14 18.64
N PHE A 154 11.72 -20.32 17.72
CA PHE A 154 12.27 -20.17 16.37
C PHE A 154 13.68 -19.58 16.40
N PHE A 155 13.93 -18.54 17.21
CA PHE A 155 15.27 -17.99 17.38
C PHE A 155 16.22 -18.97 18.06
N ILE A 156 15.77 -19.64 19.13
CA ILE A 156 16.56 -20.66 19.83
C ILE A 156 16.89 -21.82 18.88
N PHE A 157 15.94 -22.25 18.05
CA PHE A 157 16.14 -23.25 17.02
C PHE A 157 17.18 -22.79 15.99
N MET A 158 17.06 -21.55 15.47
CA MET A 158 18.02 -20.97 14.53
C MET A 158 19.43 -20.87 15.11
N PHE A 159 19.57 -20.47 16.38
CA PHE A 159 20.88 -20.33 17.03
C PHE A 159 21.44 -21.67 17.54
N GLY A 160 20.58 -22.62 17.89
CA GLY A 160 20.96 -23.95 18.38
C GLY A 160 21.41 -24.91 17.28
N HIS A 161 20.93 -24.71 16.05
CA HIS A 161 21.32 -25.50 14.87
C HIS A 161 22.18 -24.63 13.93
N PHE A 162 23.30 -24.11 14.46
CA PHE A 162 24.17 -23.17 13.76
C PHE A 162 24.98 -23.84 12.62
N GLU A 163 24.29 -24.44 11.66
CA GLU A 163 24.83 -24.77 10.35
C GLU A 163 24.74 -23.49 9.51
N ILE A 164 25.89 -22.85 9.25
CA ILE A 164 26.00 -21.55 8.56
C ILE A 164 25.11 -21.49 7.30
N TRP A 165 25.02 -22.61 6.58
CA TRP A 165 24.26 -22.76 5.34
C TRP A 165 22.75 -22.73 5.53
N ARG A 166 22.27 -23.43 6.56
CA ARG A 166 20.86 -23.46 6.92
C ARG A 166 20.41 -22.12 7.49
N TRP A 167 21.29 -21.50 8.27
CA TRP A 167 21.08 -20.16 8.79
C TRP A 167 20.94 -19.10 7.69
N LEU A 168 21.76 -19.15 6.62
CA LEU A 168 21.61 -18.26 5.47
C LEU A 168 20.24 -18.40 4.80
N LEU A 169 19.76 -19.63 4.62
CA LEU A 169 18.45 -19.88 4.04
C LEU A 169 17.33 -19.37 4.96
N ASP A 170 17.37 -19.73 6.24
CA ASP A 170 16.34 -19.39 7.23
C ASP A 170 16.26 -17.86 7.43
N LEU A 171 17.41 -17.17 7.50
CA LEU A 171 17.47 -15.72 7.58
C LEU A 171 16.89 -15.06 6.34
N GLY A 172 17.22 -15.56 5.14
CA GLY A 172 16.68 -15.04 3.88
C GLY A 172 15.15 -15.16 3.82
N ILE A 173 14.60 -16.33 4.18
CA ILE A 173 13.15 -16.55 4.26
C ILE A 173 12.52 -15.63 5.30
N PHE A 174 13.13 -15.51 6.48
CA PHE A 174 12.63 -14.66 7.55
C PHE A 174 12.56 -13.19 7.14
N ILE A 175 13.59 -12.67 6.46
CA ILE A 175 13.59 -11.31 5.92
C ILE A 175 12.45 -11.13 4.89
N LEU A 176 12.21 -12.10 4.00
CA LEU A 176 11.08 -12.04 3.07
C LEU A 176 9.72 -12.03 3.78
N ILE A 177 9.54 -12.82 4.84
CA ILE A 177 8.30 -12.84 5.62
C ILE A 177 8.06 -11.47 6.26
N ILE A 178 9.08 -10.90 6.90
CA ILE A 178 9.01 -9.56 7.50
C ILE A 178 8.65 -8.52 6.43
N LEU A 179 9.36 -8.52 5.30
CA LEU A 179 9.08 -7.62 4.19
C LEU A 179 7.65 -7.78 3.67
N GLY A 180 7.15 -9.02 3.55
CA GLY A 180 5.78 -9.31 3.14
C GLY A 180 4.74 -8.71 4.10
N ILE A 181 4.97 -8.81 5.41
CA ILE A 181 4.11 -8.22 6.43
C ILE A 181 4.12 -6.68 6.30
N PHE A 182 5.31 -6.06 6.25
CA PHE A 182 5.41 -4.60 6.09
C PHE A 182 4.77 -4.12 4.79
N PHE A 183 4.97 -4.85 3.70
CA PHE A 183 4.35 -4.57 2.41
C PHE A 183 2.82 -4.62 2.53
N ALA A 184 2.27 -5.65 3.16
CA ALA A 184 0.84 -5.79 3.38
C ALA A 184 0.29 -4.63 4.22
N VAL A 185 0.96 -4.27 5.32
CA VAL A 185 0.54 -3.12 6.16
C VAL A 185 0.51 -1.83 5.36
N LEU A 186 1.55 -1.53 4.59
CA LEU A 186 1.59 -0.32 3.75
C LEU A 186 0.54 -0.35 2.64
N TYR A 187 0.32 -1.51 2.03
CA TYR A 187 -0.72 -1.70 1.03
C TYR A 187 -2.10 -1.42 1.60
N PHE A 188 -2.45 -2.05 2.73
CA PHE A 188 -3.72 -1.85 3.43
C PHE A 188 -3.87 -0.42 3.94
N TRP A 189 -2.79 0.21 4.40
CA TRP A 189 -2.79 1.60 4.80
C TRP A 189 -3.17 2.51 3.62
N ASN A 190 -2.42 2.45 2.53
CA ASN A 190 -2.63 3.36 1.40
C ASN A 190 -3.94 3.09 0.67
N HIS A 191 -4.32 1.83 0.48
CA HIS A 191 -5.55 1.47 -0.23
C HIS A 191 -6.79 1.56 0.67
N GLY A 192 -6.69 1.11 1.92
CA GLY A 192 -7.79 1.11 2.88
C GLY A 192 -8.20 2.51 3.27
N VAL A 193 -7.23 3.38 3.61
CA VAL A 193 -7.52 4.78 3.92
C VAL A 193 -8.17 5.48 2.73
N TYR A 194 -7.67 5.24 1.52
CA TYR A 194 -8.25 5.79 0.30
C TYR A 194 -9.70 5.31 0.08
N TYR A 195 -9.98 4.02 0.26
CA TYR A 195 -11.31 3.45 0.09
C TYR A 195 -12.33 4.14 1.01
N VAL A 196 -11.95 4.36 2.27
CA VAL A 196 -12.81 5.01 3.27
C VAL A 196 -13.05 6.48 2.92
N VAL A 197 -11.99 7.23 2.60
CA VAL A 197 -12.11 8.67 2.25
C VAL A 197 -12.96 8.85 1.00
N LYS A 198 -12.83 7.96 0.00
CA LYS A 198 -13.67 7.99 -1.20
C LYS A 198 -15.16 7.86 -0.84
N ASN A 199 -15.51 6.88 -0.01
CA ASN A 199 -16.91 6.66 0.39
C ASN A 199 -17.48 7.84 1.17
N ILE A 200 -16.70 8.44 2.08
CA ILE A 200 -17.13 9.61 2.85
C ILE A 200 -17.41 10.80 1.93
N LYS A 201 -16.52 11.08 0.97
CA LYS A 201 -16.74 12.17 0.01
C LYS A 201 -17.95 11.93 -0.89
N GLN A 202 -18.20 10.68 -1.30
CA GLN A 202 -19.40 10.37 -2.08
C GLN A 202 -20.68 10.65 -1.27
N ILE A 203 -20.68 10.34 0.03
CA ILE A 203 -21.80 10.64 0.93
C ILE A 203 -21.97 12.16 1.09
N GLU A 204 -20.88 12.91 1.25
CA GLU A 204 -20.94 14.37 1.36
C GLU A 204 -21.44 15.03 0.06
N GLU A 205 -20.93 14.60 -1.10
CA GLU A 205 -21.40 15.05 -2.41
C GLU A 205 -22.90 14.71 -2.61
N GLU A 206 -23.36 13.53 -2.19
CA GLU A 206 -24.78 13.16 -2.20
C GLU A 206 -25.64 14.05 -1.29
N ILE A 207 -25.18 14.34 -0.07
CA ILE A 207 -25.88 15.23 0.87
C ILE A 207 -25.98 16.65 0.31
N GLU A 208 -24.90 17.20 -0.25
CA GLU A 208 -24.91 18.53 -0.87
C GLU A 208 -25.89 18.60 -2.05
N VAL A 209 -25.92 17.57 -2.89
CA VAL A 209 -26.85 17.51 -4.03
C VAL A 209 -28.30 17.43 -3.52
N ASP A 210 -28.58 16.60 -2.52
CA ASP A 210 -29.90 16.50 -1.91
C ASP A 210 -30.34 17.81 -1.25
N GLU A 211 -29.42 18.55 -0.61
CA GLU A 211 -29.70 19.87 -0.05
C GLU A 211 -30.02 20.90 -1.14
N ARG A 212 -29.25 20.93 -2.23
CA ARG A 212 -29.54 21.81 -3.37
C ARG A 212 -30.89 21.50 -4.02
N ILE A 213 -31.22 20.22 -4.20
CA ILE A 213 -32.52 19.79 -4.72
C ILE A 213 -33.64 20.24 -3.78
N LYS A 214 -33.47 20.12 -2.45
CA LYS A 214 -34.45 20.62 -1.48
C LYS A 214 -34.60 22.14 -1.57
N GLU A 215 -33.52 22.89 -1.68
CA GLU A 215 -33.57 24.35 -1.84
C GLU A 215 -34.27 24.76 -3.14
N GLU A 216 -34.00 24.09 -4.25
CA GLU A 216 -34.69 24.33 -5.53
C GLU A 216 -36.17 23.99 -5.45
N GLN A 217 -36.52 22.82 -4.89
CA GLN A 217 -37.92 22.43 -4.66
C GLN A 217 -38.66 23.42 -3.76
N LEU A 218 -37.98 24.00 -2.77
CA LEU A 218 -38.55 25.01 -1.88
C LEU A 218 -38.78 26.35 -2.58
N LYS A 219 -37.94 26.73 -3.54
CA LYS A 219 -38.11 27.99 -4.31
C LYS A 219 -39.34 27.95 -5.22
N ASP A 220 -39.67 26.78 -5.76
CA ASP A 220 -40.81 26.59 -6.67
C ASP A 220 -42.08 26.08 -5.96
N ALA A 221 -42.03 25.87 -4.64
CA ALA A 221 -43.14 25.32 -3.87
C ALA A 221 -44.22 26.36 -3.51
N ASP A 222 -45.49 25.97 -3.64
CA ASP A 222 -46.63 26.74 -3.15
C ASP A 222 -46.55 27.03 -1.64
N GLU A 223 -47.14 28.15 -1.21
CA GLU A 223 -47.21 28.59 0.19
C GLU A 223 -47.77 27.52 1.15
N LYS A 224 -48.69 26.68 0.66
CA LYS A 224 -49.26 25.56 1.44
C LYS A 224 -48.24 24.44 1.68
N THR A 225 -47.35 24.21 0.71
CA THR A 225 -46.28 23.22 0.78
C THR A 225 -45.15 23.74 1.67
N LEU A 226 -44.77 25.01 1.56
CA LEU A 226 -43.81 25.67 2.45
C LEU A 226 -44.23 25.58 3.93
N ARG A 227 -45.50 25.83 4.23
CA ARG A 227 -46.05 25.70 5.60
C ARG A 227 -46.00 24.27 6.13
N LYS A 228 -46.15 23.26 5.26
CA LYS A 228 -46.03 21.83 5.62
C LYS A 228 -44.57 21.47 5.89
N VAL A 229 -43.63 21.92 5.06
CA VAL A 229 -42.20 21.67 5.25
C VAL A 229 -41.70 22.35 6.52
N TYR A 230 -42.04 23.62 6.75
CA TYR A 230 -41.70 24.32 8.00
C TYR A 230 -42.20 23.58 9.25
N LYS A 231 -43.44 23.09 9.21
CA LYS A 231 -44.03 22.33 10.32
C LYS A 231 -43.31 20.99 10.52
N LYS A 232 -42.85 20.35 9.45
CA LYS A 232 -42.07 19.11 9.50
C LYS A 232 -40.67 19.34 10.08
N ASP A 233 -40.00 20.42 9.69
CA ASP A 233 -38.62 20.72 10.10
C ASP A 233 -38.53 21.27 11.52
N THR A 234 -39.48 22.12 11.93
CA THR A 234 -39.41 22.85 13.21
C THR A 234 -40.39 22.34 14.26
N GLY A 235 -41.33 21.47 13.88
CA GLY A 235 -42.44 21.03 14.73
C GLY A 235 -43.47 22.12 15.06
N LYS A 236 -43.26 23.35 14.61
CA LYS A 236 -44.09 24.53 14.95
C LYS A 236 -45.05 24.90 13.83
N ARG A 237 -46.16 25.56 14.17
CA ARG A 237 -47.12 26.05 13.16
C ARG A 237 -46.57 27.32 12.50
N ALA A 238 -46.64 27.36 11.17
CA ALA A 238 -46.24 28.53 10.38
C ALA A 238 -47.15 29.75 10.59
N THR A 239 -48.40 29.53 10.99
CA THR A 239 -49.39 30.57 11.24
C THR A 239 -49.99 30.47 12.64
N TYR A 240 -50.19 31.63 13.27
CA TYR A 240 -50.87 31.78 14.56
C TYR A 240 -51.91 32.91 14.44
N LYS A 241 -53.17 32.61 14.77
CA LYS A 241 -54.31 33.55 14.62
C LYS A 241 -54.39 34.21 13.24
N GLY A 242 -54.16 33.43 12.17
CA GLY A 242 -54.22 33.91 10.79
C GLY A 242 -53.03 34.76 10.32
N LYS A 243 -52.07 35.08 11.21
CA LYS A 243 -50.83 35.78 10.85
C LYS A 243 -49.64 34.82 10.82
N GLU A 244 -48.67 35.11 9.97
CA GLU A 244 -47.43 34.34 9.90
C GLU A 244 -46.58 34.56 11.16
N THR A 245 -45.99 33.49 11.67
CA THR A 245 -45.15 33.56 12.87
C THR A 245 -43.78 34.15 12.51
N LYS A 246 -43.16 34.88 13.45
CA LYS A 246 -41.79 35.40 13.25
C LYS A 246 -40.79 34.29 12.88
N GLY A 247 -40.94 33.11 13.50
CA GLY A 247 -40.11 31.96 13.19
C GLY A 247 -40.29 31.39 11.77
N TYR A 248 -41.47 31.55 11.17
CA TYR A 248 -41.70 31.16 9.76
C TYR A 248 -41.08 32.18 8.80
N LEU A 249 -41.18 33.47 9.11
CA LEU A 249 -40.56 34.55 8.33
C LEU A 249 -39.01 34.47 8.35
N GLU A 250 -38.42 34.20 9.52
CA GLU A 250 -36.98 33.98 9.65
C GLU A 250 -36.53 32.72 8.90
N TRP A 251 -37.33 31.65 8.95
CA TRP A 251 -37.06 30.42 8.20
C TRP A 251 -37.11 30.64 6.68
N LYS A 252 -38.12 31.37 6.16
CA LYS A 252 -38.21 31.77 4.75
C LYS A 252 -36.98 32.58 4.33
N LYS A 253 -36.59 33.57 5.14
CA LYS A 253 -35.42 34.41 4.89
C LYS A 253 -34.12 33.60 4.87
N LYS A 254 -33.97 32.61 5.75
CA LYS A 254 -32.82 31.69 5.77
C LYS A 254 -32.67 30.88 4.48
N HIS A 255 -33.78 30.58 3.80
CA HIS A 255 -33.80 29.81 2.55
C HIS A 255 -33.95 30.71 1.29
N GLY A 256 -33.83 32.03 1.43
CA GLY A 256 -33.93 32.97 0.32
C GLY A 256 -35.33 33.10 -0.30
N LEU A 257 -36.37 32.68 0.42
CA LEU A 257 -37.77 32.70 -0.03
C LEU A 257 -38.41 34.05 0.31
N LYS A 258 -39.27 34.55 -0.59
CA LYS A 258 -40.03 35.80 -0.41
C LYS A 258 -41.32 35.60 0.38
#